data_AF-A0A7W2SQK5-F1
#
_entry.id   AF-A0A7W2SQK5-F1
#
_cell.length_a   1.000
_cell.length_b   1.000
_cell.length_c   1.000
_cell.angle_alpha   90.00
_cell.angle_beta   90.00
_cell.angle_gamma   90.00
#
_symmetry.space_group_name_H-M   'P 1'
#
loop_
_entity.id
_entity.type
_entity.pdbx_description
1 polymer ?
#
loop_
_entity_poly.entity_id
_entity_poly.type
_entity_poly.pdbx_seq_one_letter_code
_entity_poly.pdbx_strand_id
1 'polypeptide(L)'
;MKVSKWIFILFFGFVVYLYALGSNNTSDSNNYSGQSIDTEWDNRSICQTAIMVIKDNFFKTKSDQLYNSKCTVSKLTAPLPGKFSIYEPYAVSWPNDVAARVFITTNGLKVSGISEKGIPFSWNVDHRPIVKTETDFAQECTDLFKSKVKAQNISIVNVKKYDDLSGANVELKYIDPQKVPTTGSCLFDRTKMTTASSKVASDKYSKNVYSND
;
A
#
# COMPACT_ATOMS: atom_id res chain seq x y z
N MET A 1 68.03 -15.79 -4.13
CA MET A 1 66.58 -16.10 -4.07
C MET A 1 65.93 -15.63 -2.76
N LYS A 2 65.70 -14.32 -2.57
CA LYS A 2 64.94 -13.80 -1.41
C LYS A 2 63.66 -13.04 -1.79
N VAL A 3 63.53 -12.66 -3.07
CA VAL A 3 62.37 -11.93 -3.60
C VAL A 3 61.13 -12.82 -3.75
N SER A 4 61.32 -14.12 -4.02
CA SER A 4 60.22 -15.07 -4.25
C SER A 4 59.31 -15.31 -3.04
N LYS A 5 59.83 -15.19 -1.81
CA LYS A 5 59.01 -15.40 -0.58
C LYS A 5 58.04 -14.24 -0.34
N TRP A 6 58.47 -13.01 -0.61
CA TRP A 6 57.64 -11.82 -0.40
C TRP A 6 56.51 -11.71 -1.43
N ILE A 7 56.78 -12.09 -2.67
CA ILE A 7 55.75 -12.16 -3.72
C ILE A 7 54.68 -13.19 -3.37
N PHE A 8 55.07 -14.36 -2.85
CA PHE A 8 54.11 -15.38 -2.43
C PHE A 8 53.22 -14.92 -1.26
N ILE A 9 53.79 -14.20 -0.27
CA ILE A 9 53.02 -13.68 0.86
C ILE A 9 52.04 -12.59 0.41
N LEU A 10 52.47 -11.69 -0.48
CA LEU A 10 51.59 -10.65 -1.02
C LEU A 10 50.47 -11.23 -1.88
N PHE A 11 50.77 -12.25 -2.70
CA PHE A 11 49.76 -12.92 -3.51
C PHE A 11 48.75 -13.68 -2.64
N PHE A 12 49.21 -14.37 -1.60
CA PHE A 12 48.32 -15.06 -0.68
C PHE A 12 47.45 -14.09 0.14
N GLY A 13 48.03 -12.99 0.61
CA GLY A 13 47.29 -11.92 1.28
C GLY A 13 46.25 -11.27 0.37
N PHE A 14 46.57 -11.09 -0.92
CA PHE A 14 45.64 -10.56 -1.92
C PHE A 14 44.51 -11.56 -2.23
N VAL A 15 44.79 -12.86 -2.35
CA VAL A 15 43.76 -13.89 -2.54
C VAL A 15 42.85 -14.01 -1.32
N VAL A 16 43.41 -13.94 -0.10
CA VAL A 16 42.61 -13.92 1.15
C VAL A 16 41.78 -12.63 1.25
N TYR A 17 42.32 -11.48 0.84
CA TYR A 17 41.60 -10.21 0.78
C TYR A 17 40.46 -10.25 -0.26
N LEU A 18 40.68 -10.86 -1.42
CA LEU A 18 39.63 -11.10 -2.43
C LEU A 18 38.57 -12.08 -1.91
N TYR A 19 38.95 -13.11 -1.16
CA TYR A 19 38.01 -14.00 -0.48
C TYR A 19 37.22 -13.28 0.63
N ALA A 20 37.85 -12.37 1.39
CA ALA A 20 37.17 -11.55 2.39
C ALA A 20 36.20 -10.55 1.75
N LEU A 21 36.54 -9.98 0.58
CA LEU A 21 35.64 -9.14 -0.21
C LEU A 21 34.50 -9.94 -0.85
N GLY A 22 34.73 -11.19 -1.27
CA GLY A 22 33.71 -12.09 -1.82
C GLY A 22 32.87 -12.83 -0.78
N SER A 23 33.33 -12.88 0.48
CA SER A 23 32.64 -13.53 1.61
C SER A 23 31.66 -12.61 2.34
N ASN A 24 31.53 -11.35 1.93
CA ASN A 24 30.33 -10.56 2.16
C ASN A 24 29.26 -10.85 1.07
N ASN A 25 29.16 -12.10 0.63
CA ASN A 25 27.87 -12.66 0.23
C ASN A 25 27.03 -12.87 1.49
N THR A 26 26.70 -11.78 2.18
CA THR A 26 25.40 -11.71 2.83
C THR A 26 24.40 -11.99 1.73
N SER A 27 23.78 -13.15 1.81
CA SER A 27 22.65 -13.54 0.99
C SER A 27 21.66 -12.38 0.95
N ASP A 28 21.65 -11.64 -0.16
CA ASP A 28 20.69 -10.57 -0.45
C ASP A 28 19.25 -11.11 -0.60
N SER A 29 19.05 -12.40 -0.32
CA SER A 29 17.79 -13.14 -0.34
C SER A 29 16.80 -12.75 0.75
N ASN A 30 17.20 -11.96 1.75
CA ASN A 30 16.35 -11.75 2.94
C ASN A 30 15.46 -10.50 2.89
N ASN A 31 15.32 -9.83 1.74
CA ASN A 31 14.79 -8.47 1.69
C ASN A 31 13.63 -8.21 0.72
N TYR A 32 13.23 -9.20 -0.10
CA TYR A 32 11.97 -9.20 -0.85
C TYR A 32 11.00 -10.14 -0.13
N SER A 33 9.74 -9.72 0.05
CA SER A 33 8.75 -10.49 0.79
C SER A 33 7.50 -10.77 -0.03
N GLY A 34 6.74 -11.79 0.36
CA GLY A 34 5.51 -12.18 -0.32
C GLY A 34 5.65 -13.45 -1.16
N GLN A 35 4.67 -13.70 -2.02
CA GLN A 35 4.54 -14.98 -2.72
C GLN A 35 5.50 -15.09 -3.91
N SER A 36 6.17 -16.24 -3.99
CA SER A 36 6.74 -16.74 -5.23
C SER A 36 5.67 -17.51 -6.00
N ILE A 37 5.63 -17.34 -7.32
CA ILE A 37 4.64 -18.00 -8.17
C ILE A 37 5.16 -19.38 -8.56
N ASP A 38 6.43 -19.44 -8.96
CA ASP A 38 7.20 -20.65 -9.21
C ASP A 38 8.70 -20.37 -9.00
N THR A 39 9.56 -21.29 -9.44
CA THR A 39 11.02 -21.16 -9.31
C THR A 39 11.66 -20.14 -10.24
N GLU A 40 11.00 -19.78 -11.35
CA GLU A 40 11.46 -18.78 -12.31
C GLU A 40 10.96 -17.38 -11.92
N TRP A 41 9.78 -17.31 -11.33
CA TRP A 41 9.12 -16.09 -10.87
C TRP A 41 9.06 -16.04 -9.34
N ASP A 42 10.23 -15.85 -8.75
CA ASP A 42 10.33 -15.47 -7.34
C ASP A 42 9.87 -14.01 -7.12
N ASN A 43 9.57 -13.70 -5.86
CA ASN A 43 9.09 -12.37 -5.48
C ASN A 43 10.03 -11.23 -5.92
N ARG A 44 11.35 -11.46 -5.94
CA ARG A 44 12.37 -10.51 -6.40
C ARG A 44 12.27 -10.27 -7.91
N SER A 45 12.21 -11.33 -8.71
CA SER A 45 12.17 -11.27 -10.17
C SER A 45 10.87 -10.63 -10.64
N ILE A 46 9.75 -10.96 -9.98
CA ILE A 46 8.45 -10.30 -10.18
C ILE A 46 8.58 -8.80 -9.89
N CYS A 47 9.12 -8.45 -8.73
CA CYS A 47 9.33 -7.07 -8.29
C CYS A 47 10.16 -6.26 -9.29
N GLN A 48 11.35 -6.73 -9.64
CA GLN A 48 12.25 -6.03 -10.55
C GLN A 48 11.66 -5.88 -11.96
N THR A 49 11.01 -6.93 -12.46
CA THR A 49 10.34 -6.89 -13.76
C THR A 49 9.16 -5.92 -13.75
N ALA A 50 8.35 -5.92 -12.69
CA ALA A 50 7.24 -4.99 -12.55
C ALA A 50 7.72 -3.53 -12.54
N ILE A 51 8.79 -3.19 -11.79
CA ILE A 51 9.38 -1.84 -11.79
C ILE A 51 9.77 -1.44 -13.22
N MET A 52 10.49 -2.31 -13.93
CA MET A 52 10.96 -2.03 -15.29
C MET A 52 9.82 -1.76 -16.28
N VAL A 53 8.67 -2.41 -16.09
CA VAL A 53 7.47 -2.22 -16.92
C VAL A 53 6.71 -0.94 -16.55
N ILE A 54 6.65 -0.57 -15.26
CA ILE A 54 5.80 0.56 -14.82
C ILE A 54 6.52 1.89 -14.66
N LYS A 55 7.86 1.91 -14.58
CA LYS A 55 8.66 3.10 -14.23
C LYS A 55 8.36 4.34 -15.09
N ASP A 56 8.04 4.14 -16.37
CA ASP A 56 7.85 5.21 -17.34
C ASP A 56 6.47 5.89 -17.18
N ASN A 57 5.59 5.34 -16.34
CA ASN A 57 4.30 5.94 -15.98
C ASN A 57 4.42 7.01 -14.87
N PHE A 58 5.60 7.18 -14.27
CA PHE A 58 5.80 8.07 -13.13
C PHE A 58 6.83 9.17 -13.42
N PHE A 59 6.67 10.33 -12.77
CA PHE A 59 7.71 11.35 -12.75
C PHE A 59 9.01 10.80 -12.15
N LYS A 60 10.15 11.29 -12.63
CA LYS A 60 11.50 10.82 -12.27
C LYS A 60 11.69 10.61 -10.77
N THR A 61 11.30 11.57 -9.94
CA THR A 61 11.44 11.49 -8.47
C THR A 61 10.68 10.31 -7.86
N LYS A 62 9.49 9.99 -8.37
CA LYS A 62 8.67 8.86 -7.90
C LYS A 62 9.18 7.53 -8.45
N SER A 63 9.69 7.52 -9.67
CA SER A 63 10.41 6.38 -10.25
C SER A 63 11.66 6.04 -9.44
N ASP A 64 12.47 7.03 -9.07
CA ASP A 64 13.67 6.85 -8.24
C ASP A 64 13.31 6.29 -6.86
N GLN A 65 12.19 6.71 -6.27
CA GLN A 65 11.68 6.12 -5.04
C GLN A 65 11.30 4.64 -5.21
N LEU A 66 10.67 4.25 -6.33
CA LEU A 66 10.35 2.85 -6.62
C LEU A 66 11.61 2.00 -6.77
N TYR A 67 12.63 2.50 -7.48
CA TYR A 67 13.91 1.82 -7.66
C TYR A 67 14.66 1.57 -6.36
N ASN A 68 14.55 2.51 -5.42
CA ASN A 68 15.24 2.44 -4.13
C ASN A 68 14.39 1.75 -3.05
N SER A 69 13.15 1.36 -3.35
CA SER A 69 12.23 0.74 -2.40
C SER A 69 11.99 -0.72 -2.70
N LYS A 70 11.98 -1.53 -1.65
CA LYS A 70 11.60 -2.95 -1.71
C LYS A 70 10.09 -3.06 -2.00
N CYS A 71 9.67 -4.07 -2.75
CA CYS A 71 8.25 -4.37 -2.93
C CYS A 71 7.84 -5.72 -2.35
N THR A 72 6.53 -5.85 -2.14
CA THR A 72 5.86 -7.05 -1.69
C THR A 72 4.99 -7.60 -2.81
N VAL A 73 4.99 -8.92 -2.99
CA VAL A 73 4.10 -9.62 -3.94
C VAL A 73 2.98 -10.33 -3.18
N SER A 74 1.72 -10.04 -3.52
CA SER A 74 0.55 -10.67 -2.91
C SER A 74 -0.39 -11.26 -3.96
N LYS A 75 -0.98 -12.43 -3.68
CA LYS A 75 -1.99 -13.04 -4.56
C LYS A 75 -3.28 -12.23 -4.50
N LEU A 76 -3.88 -11.98 -5.66
CA LEU A 76 -5.15 -11.27 -5.78
C LEU A 76 -6.29 -12.26 -5.96
N THR A 77 -7.44 -11.95 -5.37
CA THR A 77 -8.61 -12.84 -5.46
C THR A 77 -9.57 -12.46 -6.58
N ALA A 78 -9.53 -11.22 -7.10
CA ALA A 78 -10.35 -10.87 -8.25
C ALA A 78 -9.74 -11.40 -9.55
N PRO A 79 -10.52 -12.02 -10.44
CA PRO A 79 -10.04 -12.50 -11.72
C PRO A 79 -9.67 -11.33 -12.63
N LEU A 80 -8.76 -11.59 -13.58
CA LEU A 80 -8.46 -10.65 -14.65
C LEU A 80 -9.65 -10.56 -15.63
N PRO A 81 -9.95 -9.39 -16.20
CA PRO A 81 -11.03 -9.25 -17.16
C PRO A 81 -10.66 -9.82 -18.53
N GLY A 82 -11.67 -10.28 -19.27
CA GLY A 82 -11.58 -10.63 -20.69
C GLY A 82 -10.61 -11.79 -20.97
N LYS A 83 -9.84 -11.68 -22.06
CA LYS A 83 -8.95 -12.76 -22.56
C LYS A 83 -7.85 -13.20 -21.58
N PHE A 84 -7.64 -12.46 -20.50
CA PHE A 84 -6.63 -12.78 -19.49
C PHE A 84 -7.20 -13.47 -18.25
N SER A 85 -8.51 -13.76 -18.21
CA SER A 85 -9.19 -14.39 -17.06
C SER A 85 -8.65 -15.78 -16.68
N ILE A 86 -7.92 -16.43 -17.59
CA ILE A 86 -7.26 -17.73 -17.38
C ILE A 86 -5.99 -17.64 -16.55
N TYR A 87 -5.41 -16.44 -16.40
CA TYR A 87 -4.16 -16.24 -15.67
C TYR A 87 -4.42 -15.81 -14.24
N GLU A 88 -3.57 -16.27 -13.32
CA GLU A 88 -3.63 -15.85 -11.92
C GLU A 88 -3.09 -14.43 -11.74
N PRO A 89 -3.85 -13.52 -11.11
CA PRO A 89 -3.38 -12.18 -10.82
C PRO A 89 -2.67 -12.07 -9.47
N TYR A 90 -1.69 -11.17 -9.43
CA TYR A 90 -0.94 -10.78 -8.24
C TYR A 90 -0.83 -9.26 -8.17
N ALA A 91 -0.58 -8.73 -6.99
CA ALA A 91 -0.22 -7.34 -6.79
C ALA A 91 1.23 -7.24 -6.37
N VAL A 92 1.94 -6.30 -6.98
CA VAL A 92 3.25 -5.84 -6.54
C VAL A 92 3.04 -4.47 -5.92
N SER A 93 3.41 -4.29 -4.64
CA SER A 93 3.20 -3.03 -3.93
C SER A 93 4.48 -2.51 -3.29
N TRP A 94 4.67 -1.19 -3.32
CA TRP A 94 5.80 -0.48 -2.74
C TRP A 94 5.37 0.36 -1.53
N PRO A 95 6.30 0.71 -0.62
CA PRO A 95 6.06 1.56 0.56
C PRO A 95 5.53 2.96 0.26
N ASN A 96 5.65 3.46 -0.97
CA ASN A 96 5.16 4.78 -1.39
C ASN A 96 3.74 4.74 -1.96
N ASP A 97 2.93 3.78 -1.50
CA ASP A 97 1.54 3.54 -1.93
C ASP A 97 1.38 3.19 -3.41
N VAL A 98 2.45 2.93 -4.15
CA VAL A 98 2.30 2.43 -5.52
C VAL A 98 1.99 0.94 -5.48
N ALA A 99 1.03 0.50 -6.29
CA ALA A 99 0.75 -0.90 -6.53
C ALA A 99 0.50 -1.17 -8.02
N ALA A 100 0.92 -2.33 -8.50
CA ALA A 100 0.70 -2.80 -9.85
C ALA A 100 0.03 -4.17 -9.84
N ARG A 101 -1.02 -4.34 -10.65
CA ARG A 101 -1.67 -5.62 -10.89
C ARG A 101 -0.91 -6.35 -11.98
N VAL A 102 -0.31 -7.49 -11.64
CA VAL A 102 0.55 -8.26 -12.53
C VAL A 102 0.02 -9.67 -12.72
N PHE A 103 0.44 -10.30 -13.83
CA PHE A 103 0.17 -11.70 -14.13
C PHE A 103 1.23 -12.23 -15.10
N ILE A 104 1.47 -13.54 -15.07
CA ILE A 104 2.48 -14.18 -15.92
C ILE A 104 1.80 -14.85 -17.10
N THR A 105 2.39 -14.64 -18.28
CA THR A 105 2.02 -15.31 -19.53
C THR A 105 3.22 -16.09 -20.06
N THR A 106 3.03 -16.86 -21.14
CA THR A 106 4.15 -17.48 -21.88
C THR A 106 5.14 -16.45 -22.43
N ASN A 107 4.75 -15.18 -22.54
CA ASN A 107 5.59 -14.07 -22.99
C ASN A 107 6.12 -13.22 -21.82
N GLY A 108 6.15 -13.78 -20.61
CA GLY A 108 6.61 -13.14 -19.38
C GLY A 108 5.54 -12.36 -18.63
N LEU A 109 5.99 -11.58 -17.65
CA LEU A 109 5.15 -10.76 -16.76
C LEU A 109 4.49 -9.60 -17.53
N LYS A 110 3.19 -9.41 -17.28
CA LYS A 110 2.37 -8.33 -17.81
C LYS A 110 1.74 -7.54 -16.67
N VAL A 111 1.48 -6.26 -16.92
CA VAL A 111 0.79 -5.35 -15.99
C VAL A 111 -0.58 -5.03 -16.56
N SER A 112 -1.65 -5.20 -15.77
CA SER A 112 -3.04 -4.89 -16.15
C SER A 112 -3.63 -3.67 -15.44
N GLY A 113 -2.95 -3.14 -14.42
CA GLY A 113 -3.40 -1.96 -13.69
C GLY A 113 -2.32 -1.39 -12.79
N ILE A 114 -2.38 -0.08 -12.53
CA ILE A 114 -1.48 0.65 -11.66
C ILE A 114 -2.32 1.52 -10.73
N SER A 115 -1.92 1.63 -9.47
CA SER A 115 -2.52 2.46 -8.43
C SER A 115 -1.43 3.23 -7.69
N GLU A 116 -1.72 4.47 -7.32
CA GLU A 116 -0.85 5.31 -6.47
C GLU A 116 -1.39 5.45 -5.04
N LYS A 117 -2.37 4.60 -4.66
CA LYS A 117 -3.09 4.65 -3.38
C LYS A 117 -3.15 3.28 -2.69
N GLY A 118 -2.14 2.45 -2.90
CA GLY A 118 -2.05 1.06 -2.47
C GLY A 118 -2.79 0.11 -3.41
N ILE A 119 -2.89 -1.16 -3.00
CA ILE A 119 -3.61 -2.21 -3.75
C ILE A 119 -5.12 -1.88 -3.72
N PRO A 120 -5.75 -1.60 -4.87
CA PRO A 120 -7.18 -1.35 -4.91
C PRO A 120 -7.97 -2.56 -4.42
N PHE A 121 -9.01 -2.31 -3.62
CA PHE A 121 -9.92 -3.36 -3.15
C PHE A 121 -10.61 -4.10 -4.31
N SER A 122 -10.91 -3.41 -5.40
CA SER A 122 -11.47 -4.01 -6.63
C SER A 122 -10.62 -5.12 -7.25
N TRP A 123 -9.37 -5.28 -6.82
CA TRP A 123 -8.48 -6.37 -7.24
C TRP A 123 -8.68 -7.66 -6.42
N ASN A 124 -9.63 -7.69 -5.49
CA ASN A 124 -9.94 -8.86 -4.66
C ASN A 124 -11.47 -9.16 -4.67
N VAL A 125 -11.87 -10.41 -4.94
CA VAL A 125 -13.28 -10.87 -5.08
C VAL A 125 -13.92 -11.30 -3.76
N ASP A 126 -13.15 -11.58 -2.70
CA ASP A 126 -13.67 -11.95 -1.37
C ASP A 126 -14.24 -10.73 -0.60
N HIS A 127 -14.95 -9.87 -1.31
CA HIS A 127 -15.38 -8.56 -0.87
C HIS A 127 -16.90 -8.54 -0.94
N ARG A 128 -17.55 -8.99 0.14
CA ARG A 128 -18.98 -8.76 0.31
C ARG A 128 -19.20 -7.24 0.28
N PRO A 129 -20.16 -6.73 -0.53
CA PRO A 129 -20.51 -5.31 -0.53
C PRO A 129 -20.87 -4.86 0.88
N ILE A 130 -20.62 -3.60 1.22
CA ILE A 130 -21.18 -3.06 2.45
C ILE A 130 -22.70 -3.03 2.33
N VAL A 131 -23.37 -3.80 3.19
CA VAL A 131 -24.84 -3.86 3.31
C VAL A 131 -25.37 -2.70 4.19
N LYS A 132 -24.69 -1.54 4.17
CA LYS A 132 -25.12 -0.31 4.85
C LYS A 132 -25.57 0.73 3.82
N THR A 133 -26.67 1.40 4.14
CA THR A 133 -27.22 2.51 3.37
C THR A 133 -26.42 3.80 3.64
N GLU A 134 -26.60 4.81 2.80
CA GLU A 134 -26.02 6.14 3.05
C GLU A 134 -26.52 6.74 4.37
N THR A 135 -27.78 6.45 4.71
CA THR A 135 -28.40 6.84 5.98
C THR A 135 -27.71 6.20 7.17
N ASP A 136 -27.34 4.92 7.10
CA ASP A 136 -26.63 4.23 8.18
C ASP A 136 -25.26 4.86 8.46
N PHE A 137 -24.51 5.20 7.40
CA PHE A 137 -23.21 5.86 7.55
C PHE A 137 -23.34 7.27 8.13
N ALA A 138 -24.34 8.03 7.65
CA ALA A 138 -24.62 9.37 8.17
C ALA A 138 -25.00 9.34 9.66
N GLN A 139 -25.81 8.37 10.07
CA GLN A 139 -26.23 8.20 11.45
C GLN A 139 -25.04 7.81 12.34
N GLU A 140 -24.26 6.79 11.94
CA GLU A 140 -23.08 6.34 12.69
C GLU A 140 -22.04 7.46 12.87
N CYS A 141 -21.80 8.24 11.82
CA CYS A 141 -20.90 9.41 11.89
C CYS A 141 -21.44 10.49 12.83
N THR A 142 -22.74 10.79 12.76
CA THR A 142 -23.39 11.78 13.62
C THR A 142 -23.31 11.39 15.09
N ASP A 143 -23.59 10.12 15.41
CA ASP A 143 -23.59 9.62 16.78
C ASP A 143 -22.20 9.65 17.41
N LEU A 144 -21.16 9.37 16.62
CA LEU A 144 -19.78 9.52 17.06
C LEU A 144 -19.45 10.98 17.40
N PHE A 145 -19.77 11.92 16.51
CA PHE A 145 -19.46 13.34 16.75
C PHE A 145 -20.26 13.91 17.94
N LYS A 146 -21.51 13.48 18.15
CA LYS A 146 -22.28 13.82 19.34
C LYS A 146 -21.64 13.27 20.62
N SER A 147 -21.26 12.00 20.61
CA SER A 147 -20.77 11.31 21.82
C SER A 147 -19.33 11.67 22.18
N LYS A 148 -18.41 11.71 21.21
CA LYS A 148 -16.97 11.91 21.43
C LYS A 148 -16.54 13.37 21.35
N VAL A 149 -17.12 14.15 20.43
CA VAL A 149 -16.75 15.57 20.22
C VAL A 149 -17.71 16.52 20.94
N LYS A 150 -18.83 16.01 21.47
CA LYS A 150 -19.92 16.82 22.05
C LYS A 150 -20.42 17.87 21.06
N ALA A 151 -20.42 17.52 19.78
CA ALA A 151 -20.81 18.38 18.68
C ALA A 151 -22.32 18.73 18.74
N GLN A 152 -22.65 19.97 18.43
CA GLN A 152 -24.02 20.49 18.38
C GLN A 152 -24.38 20.91 16.95
N ASN A 153 -25.67 21.01 16.63
CA ASN A 153 -26.17 21.45 15.32
C ASN A 153 -25.51 20.73 14.13
N ILE A 154 -25.39 19.40 14.23
CA ILE A 154 -24.76 18.58 13.20
C ILE A 154 -25.66 18.53 11.96
N SER A 155 -25.08 18.77 10.79
CA SER A 155 -25.73 18.63 9.49
C SER A 155 -24.83 17.85 8.53
N ILE A 156 -25.40 16.89 7.80
CA ILE A 156 -24.68 16.13 6.79
C ILE A 156 -24.54 16.97 5.53
N VAL A 157 -23.31 17.12 5.05
CA VAL A 157 -22.98 17.85 3.83
C VAL A 157 -23.01 16.92 2.62
N ASN A 158 -22.43 15.72 2.76
CA ASN A 158 -22.33 14.77 1.68
C ASN A 158 -22.13 13.35 2.22
N VAL A 159 -22.70 12.36 1.54
CA VAL A 159 -22.36 10.95 1.74
C VAL A 159 -21.97 10.39 0.38
N LYS A 160 -20.72 9.97 0.24
CA LYS A 160 -20.20 9.39 -1.01
C LYS A 160 -19.74 7.98 -0.75
N LYS A 161 -20.48 7.00 -1.28
CA LYS A 161 -19.99 5.63 -1.41
C LYS A 161 -18.83 5.60 -2.39
N TYR A 162 -17.83 4.78 -2.10
CA TYR A 162 -16.79 4.52 -3.09
C TYR A 162 -17.38 3.72 -4.24
N ASP A 163 -16.90 3.96 -5.46
CA ASP A 163 -17.43 3.34 -6.69
C ASP A 163 -17.31 1.80 -6.66
N ASP A 164 -16.40 1.27 -5.85
CA ASP A 164 -16.16 -0.15 -5.62
C ASP A 164 -16.96 -0.72 -4.43
N LEU A 165 -17.85 0.08 -3.83
CA LEU A 165 -18.70 -0.27 -2.68
C LEU A 165 -17.92 -0.74 -1.44
N SER A 166 -16.62 -0.42 -1.35
CA SER A 166 -15.72 -0.84 -0.28
C SER A 166 -15.87 -0.02 1.01
N GLY A 167 -16.64 1.06 0.95
CA GLY A 167 -16.70 2.07 2.00
C GLY A 167 -17.58 3.25 1.62
N ALA A 168 -17.56 4.24 2.50
CA ALA A 168 -18.16 5.53 2.25
C ALA A 168 -17.36 6.62 2.96
N ASN A 169 -17.43 7.84 2.44
CA ASN A 169 -17.04 9.04 3.14
C ASN A 169 -18.30 9.84 3.46
N VAL A 170 -18.45 10.24 4.73
CA VAL A 170 -19.51 11.13 5.20
C VAL A 170 -18.86 12.44 5.59
N GLU A 171 -19.27 13.54 4.99
CA GLU A 171 -18.89 14.89 5.40
C GLU A 171 -20.03 15.56 6.17
N LEU A 172 -19.70 16.27 7.24
CA LEU A 172 -20.65 16.98 8.09
C LEU A 172 -20.16 18.36 8.52
N LYS A 173 -21.09 19.21 8.94
CA LYS A 173 -20.85 20.49 9.62
C LYS A 173 -21.45 20.44 11.01
N TYR A 174 -20.79 21.07 11.98
CA TYR A 174 -21.24 21.11 13.37
C TYR A 174 -20.71 22.34 14.10
N ILE A 175 -21.23 22.59 15.30
CA ILE A 175 -20.72 23.57 16.26
C ILE A 175 -20.00 22.80 17.37
N ASP A 176 -18.74 23.14 17.61
CA ASP A 176 -17.94 22.50 18.65
C ASP A 176 -18.32 23.00 20.07
N PRO A 177 -17.79 22.39 21.15
CA PRO A 177 -18.07 22.83 22.52
C PRO A 177 -17.64 24.27 22.84
N GLN A 178 -16.72 24.84 22.06
CA GLN A 178 -16.29 26.24 22.16
C GLN A 178 -17.17 27.18 21.32
N LYS A 179 -18.27 26.66 20.75
CA LYS A 179 -19.23 27.36 19.89
C LYS A 179 -18.65 27.79 18.54
N VAL A 180 -17.62 27.10 18.05
CA VAL A 180 -16.97 27.39 16.77
C VAL A 180 -17.58 26.53 15.66
N PRO A 181 -18.10 27.14 14.57
CA PRO A 181 -18.54 26.39 13.40
C PRO A 181 -17.39 25.62 12.76
N THR A 182 -17.59 24.32 12.57
CA THR A 182 -16.54 23.38 12.19
C THR A 182 -17.08 22.35 11.20
N THR A 183 -16.19 21.72 10.44
CA THR A 183 -16.50 20.63 9.51
C THR A 183 -15.86 19.32 9.98
N GLY A 184 -16.54 18.20 9.80
CA GLY A 184 -16.07 16.86 10.09
C GLY A 184 -16.20 15.92 8.90
N SER A 185 -15.48 14.81 8.95
CA SER A 185 -15.59 13.71 8.00
C SER A 185 -15.43 12.37 8.71
N CYS A 186 -16.19 11.36 8.31
CA CYS A 186 -16.02 9.98 8.70
C CYS A 186 -15.77 9.13 7.45
N LEU A 187 -14.64 8.42 7.45
CA LEU A 187 -14.29 7.39 6.50
C LEU A 187 -14.74 6.05 7.08
N PHE A 188 -15.49 5.31 6.29
CA PHE A 188 -15.96 3.98 6.58
C PHE A 188 -15.27 2.98 5.68
N ASP A 189 -14.84 1.86 6.27
CA ASP A 189 -14.51 0.65 5.54
C ASP A 189 -15.61 -0.41 5.71
N ARG A 190 -15.29 -1.62 5.25
CA ARG A 190 -16.17 -2.79 5.22
C ARG A 190 -16.66 -3.28 6.58
N THR A 191 -15.97 -2.94 7.66
CA THR A 191 -16.21 -3.49 9.01
C THR A 191 -16.66 -2.42 9.99
N LYS A 192 -16.16 -1.19 9.83
CA LYS A 192 -16.41 -0.09 10.76
C LYS A 192 -15.95 1.24 10.16
N MET A 193 -16.21 2.30 10.89
CA MET A 193 -15.56 3.59 10.69
C MET A 193 -14.04 3.49 10.93
N THR A 194 -13.25 3.85 9.93
CA THR A 194 -11.78 3.79 9.96
C THR A 194 -11.14 5.09 10.36
N THR A 195 -11.70 6.22 9.93
CA THR A 195 -11.17 7.54 10.27
C THR A 195 -12.28 8.58 10.37
N ALA A 196 -12.54 9.09 11.55
CA ALA A 196 -13.32 10.28 11.78
C ALA A 196 -12.40 11.44 12.19
N SER A 197 -12.44 12.51 11.40
CA SER A 197 -11.58 13.68 11.53
C SER A 197 -12.38 14.95 11.41
N SER A 198 -11.90 16.03 12.00
CA SER A 198 -12.48 17.36 11.83
C SER A 198 -11.59 18.16 10.88
N LYS A 199 -12.14 18.71 9.79
CA LYS A 199 -11.43 19.47 8.75
C LYS A 199 -10.78 20.77 9.28
N VAL A 200 -11.05 21.15 10.54
CA VAL A 200 -10.34 22.25 11.25
C VAL A 200 -9.37 21.72 12.33
N ALA A 201 -9.14 20.41 12.41
CA ALA A 201 -8.35 19.85 13.48
C ALA A 201 -6.87 19.76 13.11
N SER A 202 -6.09 20.66 13.70
CA SER A 202 -4.88 20.24 14.41
C SER A 202 -5.07 18.85 15.04
N ASP A 203 -4.01 18.04 15.09
CA ASP A 203 -3.99 16.65 15.62
C ASP A 203 -4.81 16.43 16.91
N LYS A 204 -5.05 17.47 17.70
CA LYS A 204 -5.85 17.49 18.93
C LYS A 204 -7.26 16.90 18.78
N TYR A 205 -8.05 17.25 17.75
CA TYR A 205 -9.44 16.76 17.69
C TYR A 205 -9.55 15.41 16.98
N SER A 206 -8.68 15.10 16.02
CA SER A 206 -8.55 13.76 15.45
C SER A 206 -8.21 12.72 16.54
N LYS A 207 -7.37 13.10 17.52
CA LYS A 207 -7.09 12.29 18.71
C LYS A 207 -8.33 12.06 19.59
N ASN A 208 -9.15 13.07 19.85
CA ASN A 208 -10.35 12.93 20.71
C ASN A 208 -11.41 11.97 20.14
N VAL A 209 -11.48 11.82 18.82
CA VAL A 209 -12.45 10.94 18.17
C VAL A 209 -12.05 9.46 18.28
N TYR A 210 -10.74 9.18 18.29
CA TYR A 210 -10.19 7.82 18.37
C TYR A 210 -9.68 7.42 19.75
N SER A 211 -9.52 8.37 20.67
CA SER A 211 -9.12 8.05 22.04
C SER A 211 -10.26 7.31 22.76
N ASN A 212 -9.90 6.21 23.41
CA ASN A 212 -10.78 5.45 24.29
C ASN A 212 -10.80 5.99 25.73
N ASP A 213 -10.23 7.17 25.97
CA ASP A 213 -10.30 7.84 27.27
C ASP A 213 -11.74 8.21 27.67
#